data_AF-A0A1H5SH03-F1
#
_entry.id   AF-A0A1H5SH03-F1
#
_cell.length_a   1.000
_cell.length_b   1.000
_cell.length_c   1.000
_cell.angle_alpha   90.00
_cell.angle_beta   90.00
_cell.angle_gamma   90.00
#
_symmetry.space_group_name_H-M   'P 1'
#
loop_
_entity.id
_entity.type
_entity.pdbx_description
1 polymer ?
#
loop_
_entity_poly.entity_id
_entity_poly.type
_entity_poly.pdbx_seq_one_letter_code
_entity_poly.pdbx_strand_id
1 'polypeptide(L)'
;MARALELADAEGIEAVTIRRLAQELGVTPMALYWHFKNKEELLIGILDAVFGQLIAAPAVGEPWQRRLRIVLAALVGVLRRHRWVPSIHQAVSKQRSESFQRATDYALGLLAEAGYPPQRAYQVASYLLNGATALVANDPTGPPGLSEQDAGQWRRTHRLELESLPPGEFPCLVEYGRTLVEEPDVEGYYAFGVDLLMAAVETMAPAGQGPAAPAPPGSGG
;
A
#
# COMPACT_ATOMS: atom_id res chain seq x y z
N MET A 1 13.91 -11.18 11.81
CA MET A 1 12.89 -10.43 11.06
C MET A 1 12.36 -11.22 9.88
N ALA A 2 13.20 -11.69 8.95
CA ALA A 2 12.78 -12.52 7.80
C ALA A 2 11.79 -13.63 8.18
N ARG A 3 12.10 -14.44 9.21
CA ARG A 3 11.20 -15.51 9.68
C ARG A 3 9.83 -15.03 10.17
N ALA A 4 9.76 -13.83 10.74
CA ALA A 4 8.48 -13.25 11.17
C ALA A 4 7.63 -12.79 9.98
N LEU A 5 8.27 -12.26 8.93
CA LEU A 5 7.60 -11.91 7.67
C LEU A 5 7.10 -13.16 6.94
N GLU A 6 7.94 -14.20 6.81
CA GLU A 6 7.55 -15.49 6.21
C GLU A 6 6.34 -16.10 6.92
N LEU A 7 6.35 -16.10 8.26
CA LEU A 7 5.24 -16.60 9.06
C LEU A 7 3.97 -15.75 8.86
N ALA A 8 4.10 -14.42 8.81
CA ALA A 8 2.97 -13.53 8.56
C ALA A 8 2.39 -13.72 7.15
N ASP A 9 3.24 -13.91 6.15
CA ASP A 9 2.83 -14.11 4.75
C ASP A 9 2.12 -15.46 4.56
N ALA A 10 2.52 -16.50 5.31
CA ALA A 10 1.94 -17.83 5.22
C ALA A 10 0.66 -18.00 6.07
N GLU A 11 0.66 -17.51 7.31
CA GLU A 11 -0.39 -17.81 8.31
C GLU A 11 -1.14 -16.56 8.79
N GLY A 12 -0.78 -15.38 8.29
CA GLY A 12 -1.32 -14.10 8.74
C GLY A 12 -0.61 -13.52 9.96
N ILE A 13 -0.81 -12.23 10.20
CA ILE A 13 -0.07 -11.47 11.23
C ILE A 13 -0.36 -11.92 12.67
N GLU A 14 -1.55 -12.50 12.91
CA GLU A 14 -1.97 -13.01 14.21
C GLU A 14 -1.17 -14.25 14.64
N ALA A 15 -0.70 -15.06 13.68
CA ALA A 15 0.12 -16.24 13.96
C ALA A 15 1.51 -15.87 14.50
N VAL A 16 1.99 -14.65 14.23
CA VAL A 16 3.32 -14.21 14.64
C VAL A 16 3.35 -13.92 16.14
N THR A 17 3.74 -14.87 16.99
CA THR A 17 3.90 -14.62 18.43
C THR A 17 5.36 -14.83 18.85
N ILE A 18 5.78 -14.24 19.98
CA ILE A 18 7.14 -14.48 20.52
C ILE A 18 7.38 -15.98 20.71
N ARG A 19 6.40 -16.72 21.23
CA ARG A 19 6.53 -18.16 21.43
C ARG A 19 6.63 -18.93 20.11
N ARG A 20 5.73 -18.64 19.15
CA ARG A 20 5.74 -19.27 17.81
C ARG A 20 7.06 -18.99 17.10
N LEU A 21 7.52 -17.74 17.11
CA LEU A 21 8.77 -17.34 16.48
C LEU A 21 9.99 -17.98 17.16
N ALA A 22 9.98 -18.13 18.50
CA ALA A 22 11.05 -18.81 19.22
C ALA A 22 11.13 -20.29 18.84
N GLN A 23 9.97 -20.96 18.74
CA GLN A 23 9.87 -22.34 18.29
C GLN A 23 10.39 -22.50 16.86
N GLU A 24 9.95 -21.65 15.93
CA GLU A 24 10.40 -21.66 14.52
C GLU A 24 11.91 -21.43 14.39
N LEU A 25 12.51 -20.67 15.30
CA LEU A 25 13.95 -20.37 15.30
C LEU A 25 14.78 -21.35 16.15
N GLY A 26 14.15 -22.30 16.83
CA GLY A 26 14.83 -23.25 17.73
C GLY A 26 15.49 -22.59 18.94
N VAL A 27 14.98 -21.44 19.40
CA VAL A 27 15.52 -20.69 20.55
C VAL A 27 14.50 -20.60 21.68
N THR A 28 14.93 -20.15 22.86
CA THR A 28 14.01 -19.87 23.96
C THR A 28 13.26 -18.56 23.72
N PRO A 29 12.01 -18.41 24.20
CA PRO A 29 11.30 -17.12 24.15
C PRO A 29 12.09 -15.98 24.79
N MET A 30 12.88 -16.27 25.85
CA MET A 30 13.74 -15.30 26.51
C MET A 30 14.77 -14.68 25.56
N ALA A 31 15.33 -15.47 24.63
CA ALA A 31 16.28 -14.96 23.64
C ALA A 31 15.65 -13.90 22.72
N LEU A 32 14.37 -14.05 22.37
CA LEU A 32 13.66 -13.06 21.57
C LEU A 32 13.31 -11.79 22.35
N TYR A 33 13.08 -11.88 23.66
CA TYR A 33 12.82 -10.72 24.50
C TYR A 33 14.00 -9.73 24.58
N TRP A 34 15.23 -10.18 24.31
CA TRP A 34 16.40 -9.30 24.15
C TRP A 34 16.29 -8.39 22.92
N HIS A 35 15.57 -8.82 21.89
CA HIS A 35 15.37 -8.06 20.66
C HIS A 35 14.06 -7.28 20.65
N PHE A 36 13.00 -7.85 21.25
CA PHE A 36 11.67 -7.26 21.29
C PHE A 36 11.08 -7.44 22.68
N LYS A 37 10.94 -6.37 23.45
CA LYS A 37 10.48 -6.43 24.85
C LYS A 37 9.05 -6.96 24.97
N ASN A 38 8.25 -6.83 23.93
CA ASN A 38 6.88 -7.34 23.88
C ASN A 38 6.41 -7.57 22.42
N LYS A 39 5.17 -8.08 22.28
CA LYS A 39 4.54 -8.32 20.97
C LYS A 39 4.34 -7.03 20.16
N GLU A 40 4.08 -5.90 20.82
CA GLU A 40 3.94 -4.61 20.14
C GLU A 40 5.27 -4.18 19.49
N GLU A 41 6.40 -4.27 20.19
CA GLU A 41 7.72 -3.99 19.61
C GLU A 41 8.07 -4.92 18.45
N LEU A 42 7.69 -6.19 18.53
CA LEU A 42 7.83 -7.12 17.40
C LEU A 42 7.01 -6.68 16.19
N LEU A 43 5.75 -6.27 16.39
CA LEU A 43 4.88 -5.78 15.32
C LEU A 43 5.40 -4.48 14.70
N ILE A 44 5.95 -3.56 15.51
CA ILE A 44 6.60 -2.34 15.02
C ILE A 44 7.84 -2.69 14.18
N GLY A 45 8.68 -3.62 14.65
CA GLY A 45 9.83 -4.07 13.88
C GLY A 45 9.43 -4.72 12.54
N ILE A 46 8.32 -5.46 12.52
CA ILE A 46 7.75 -6.03 11.30
C ILE A 46 7.30 -4.91 10.34
N LEU A 47 6.62 -3.88 10.84
CA LEU A 47 6.28 -2.70 10.05
C LEU A 47 7.52 -2.00 9.48
N ASP A 48 8.57 -1.84 10.28
CA ASP A 48 9.83 -1.25 9.82
C ASP A 48 10.46 -2.05 8.69
N ALA A 49 10.45 -3.38 8.78
CA ALA A 49 10.98 -4.23 7.73
C ALA A 49 10.17 -4.19 6.43
N VAL A 50 8.84 -4.01 6.53
CA VAL A 50 7.94 -3.88 5.39
C VAL A 50 8.11 -2.51 4.73
N PHE A 51 7.95 -1.42 5.48
CA PHE A 51 7.98 -0.06 4.95
C PHE A 51 9.39 0.41 4.59
N GLY A 52 10.44 -0.19 5.18
CA GLY A 52 11.82 0.07 4.80
C GLY A 52 12.13 -0.26 3.33
N GLN A 53 11.31 -1.10 2.68
CA GLN A 53 11.44 -1.44 1.26
C GLN A 53 11.01 -0.29 0.32
N LEU A 54 10.23 0.69 0.80
CA LEU A 54 9.66 1.74 -0.06
C LEU A 54 10.67 2.79 -0.52
N ILE A 55 11.76 2.99 0.22
CA ILE A 55 12.71 4.10 0.00
C ILE A 55 14.05 3.56 -0.54
N ALA A 56 14.08 2.33 -1.04
CA ALA A 56 15.33 1.64 -1.38
C ALA A 56 16.16 2.32 -2.48
N ALA A 57 15.57 3.20 -3.31
CA ALA A 57 16.31 4.03 -4.26
C ALA A 57 15.51 5.30 -4.63
N PRO A 58 15.77 6.46 -4.01
CA PRO A 58 15.19 7.71 -4.50
C PRO A 58 15.70 7.96 -5.93
N ALA A 59 14.80 8.16 -6.88
CA ALA A 59 15.16 8.57 -8.24
C ALA A 59 15.56 10.07 -8.23
N VAL A 60 16.71 10.35 -7.61
CA VAL A 60 17.22 11.71 -7.40
C VAL A 60 17.39 12.40 -8.75
N GLY A 61 16.85 13.62 -8.89
CA GLY A 61 16.89 14.40 -10.12
C GLY A 61 15.68 14.22 -11.04
N GLU A 62 14.81 13.24 -10.79
CA GLU A 62 13.56 13.08 -11.54
C GLU A 62 12.46 14.05 -11.07
N PRO A 63 11.49 14.41 -11.94
CA PRO A 63 10.30 15.16 -11.53
C PRO A 63 9.54 14.48 -10.38
N TRP A 64 8.89 15.28 -9.53
CA TRP A 64 8.16 14.76 -8.36
C TRP A 64 7.10 13.72 -8.78
N GLN A 65 6.49 13.86 -9.95
CA GLN A 65 5.50 12.93 -10.50
C GLN A 65 6.09 11.53 -10.66
N ARG A 66 7.29 11.45 -11.24
CA ARG A 66 7.99 10.19 -11.50
C ARG A 66 8.40 9.54 -10.18
N ARG A 67 8.94 10.32 -9.25
CA ARG A 67 9.33 9.85 -7.91
C ARG A 67 8.13 9.36 -7.11
N LEU A 68 7.03 10.10 -7.08
CA LEU A 68 5.82 9.71 -6.35
C LEU A 68 5.19 8.45 -6.95
N ARG A 69 5.17 8.32 -8.28
CA ARG A 69 4.73 7.10 -8.96
C ARG A 69 5.57 5.89 -8.57
N ILE A 70 6.90 6.03 -8.44
CA ILE A 70 7.78 4.96 -7.96
C ILE A 70 7.41 4.54 -6.52
N VAL A 71 7.22 5.52 -5.63
CA VAL A 71 6.83 5.25 -4.24
C VAL A 71 5.47 4.55 -4.18
N LEU A 72 4.49 5.01 -4.96
CA LEU A 72 3.16 4.40 -4.99
C LEU A 72 3.19 2.98 -5.56
N ALA A 73 3.94 2.74 -6.63
CA ALA A 73 4.13 1.40 -7.19
C ALA A 73 4.85 0.47 -6.20
N ALA A 74 5.88 0.95 -5.50
CA ALA A 74 6.56 0.20 -4.44
C ALA A 74 5.60 -0.12 -3.29
N LEU A 75 4.74 0.83 -2.89
CA LEU A 75 3.72 0.62 -1.87
C LEU A 75 2.73 -0.47 -2.27
N VAL A 76 2.22 -0.42 -3.51
CA VAL A 76 1.36 -1.47 -4.05
C VAL A 76 2.10 -2.82 -4.03
N GLY A 77 3.35 -2.88 -4.49
CA GLY A 77 4.14 -4.11 -4.47
C GLY A 77 4.34 -4.71 -3.07
N VAL A 78 4.64 -3.86 -2.08
CA VAL A 78 4.78 -4.26 -0.67
C VAL A 78 3.46 -4.77 -0.11
N LEU A 79 2.34 -4.08 -0.35
CA LEU A 79 1.02 -4.49 0.12
C LEU A 79 0.54 -5.79 -0.57
N ARG A 80 0.87 -5.99 -1.85
CA ARG A 80 0.60 -7.23 -2.59
C ARG A 80 1.31 -8.42 -1.97
N ARG A 81 2.57 -8.26 -1.56
CA ARG A 81 3.37 -9.31 -0.92
C ARG A 81 2.91 -9.57 0.51
N HIS A 82 2.63 -8.51 1.26
CA HIS A 82 2.29 -8.57 2.67
C HIS A 82 0.83 -8.16 2.90
N ARG A 83 -0.12 -8.96 2.40
CA ARG A 83 -1.56 -8.65 2.42
C ARG A 83 -2.15 -8.46 3.82
N TRP A 84 -1.46 -8.94 4.86
CA TRP A 84 -1.84 -8.78 6.27
C TRP A 84 -1.52 -7.39 6.84
N VAL A 85 -0.77 -6.54 6.13
CA VAL A 85 -0.35 -5.20 6.63
C VAL A 85 -1.53 -4.33 7.07
N PRO A 86 -2.66 -4.23 6.34
CA PRO A 86 -3.79 -3.42 6.81
C PRO A 86 -4.34 -3.86 8.18
N SER A 87 -4.28 -5.16 8.49
CA SER A 87 -4.75 -5.72 9.77
C SER A 87 -3.85 -5.30 10.95
N ILE A 88 -2.56 -5.04 10.71
CA ILE A 88 -1.61 -4.65 11.76
C ILE A 88 -1.98 -3.30 12.40
N HIS A 89 -2.69 -2.43 11.68
CA HIS A 89 -3.11 -1.12 12.17
C HIS A 89 -4.12 -1.22 13.32
N GLN A 90 -4.80 -2.37 13.47
CA GLN A 90 -5.69 -2.64 14.61
C GLN A 90 -4.90 -2.95 15.88
N ALA A 91 -3.67 -3.47 15.73
CA ALA A 91 -2.82 -3.90 16.83
C ALA A 91 -1.80 -2.83 17.26
N VAL A 92 -1.25 -2.07 16.33
CA VAL A 92 -0.23 -1.04 16.61
C VAL A 92 -0.40 0.20 15.75
N SER A 93 -0.07 1.37 16.32
CA SER A 93 0.00 2.60 15.55
C SER A 93 1.19 2.56 14.60
N LYS A 94 0.94 2.64 13.30
CA LYS A 94 1.97 2.77 12.25
C LYS A 94 2.88 3.99 12.45
N GLN A 95 2.42 5.00 13.17
CA GLN A 95 3.23 6.17 13.55
C GLN A 95 4.36 5.82 14.52
N ARG A 96 4.45 4.59 15.03
CA ARG A 96 5.57 4.12 15.84
C ARG A 96 6.69 3.47 15.00
N SER A 97 6.46 3.20 13.72
CA SER A 97 7.47 2.68 12.80
C SER A 97 8.26 3.85 12.19
N GLU A 98 9.58 3.84 12.38
CA GLU A 98 10.47 4.85 11.80
C GLU A 98 10.47 4.78 10.27
N SER A 99 10.42 3.59 9.70
CA SER A 99 10.41 3.42 8.25
C SER A 99 9.11 3.94 7.63
N PHE A 100 7.97 3.74 8.30
CA PHE A 100 6.70 4.34 7.90
C PHE A 100 6.74 5.88 7.97
N GLN A 101 7.31 6.43 9.05
CA GLN A 101 7.49 7.88 9.19
C GLN A 101 8.36 8.44 8.05
N ARG A 102 9.51 7.83 7.79
CA ARG A 102 10.42 8.24 6.69
C ARG A 102 9.76 8.16 5.32
N ALA A 103 8.99 7.10 5.05
CA ALA A 103 8.31 6.95 3.77
C ALA A 103 7.20 8.00 3.61
N THR A 104 6.48 8.29 4.69
CA THR A 104 5.47 9.34 4.73
C THR A 104 6.10 10.71 4.53
N ASP A 105 7.16 11.03 5.27
CA ASP A 105 7.88 12.31 5.18
C ASP A 105 8.43 12.54 3.77
N TYR A 106 9.01 11.52 3.15
CA TYR A 106 9.45 11.57 1.76
C TYR A 106 8.29 11.87 0.79
N ALA A 107 7.16 11.19 0.93
CA ALA A 107 5.98 11.45 0.10
C ALA A 107 5.41 12.86 0.32
N LEU A 108 5.41 13.36 1.56
CA LEU A 108 5.01 14.73 1.88
C LEU A 108 5.96 15.76 1.24
N GLY A 109 7.27 15.49 1.23
CA GLY A 109 8.24 16.31 0.52
C GLY A 109 7.93 16.41 -0.98
N LEU A 110 7.63 15.29 -1.63
CA LEU A 110 7.23 15.27 -3.05
C LEU A 110 5.93 16.04 -3.31
N LEU A 111 4.95 15.90 -2.42
CA LEU A 111 3.68 16.64 -2.53
C LEU A 111 3.86 18.14 -2.26
N ALA A 112 4.81 18.52 -1.40
CA ALA A 112 5.18 19.91 -1.20
C ALA A 112 5.88 20.48 -2.45
N GLU A 113 6.76 19.71 -3.10
CA GLU A 113 7.35 20.08 -4.41
C GLU A 113 6.28 20.28 -5.49
N ALA A 114 5.17 19.53 -5.41
CA ALA A 114 3.99 19.69 -6.27
C ALA A 114 3.11 20.90 -5.91
N GLY A 115 3.45 21.65 -4.85
CA GLY A 115 2.76 22.86 -4.41
C GLY A 115 1.63 22.65 -3.40
N TYR A 116 1.41 21.43 -2.90
CA TYR A 116 0.36 21.19 -1.90
C TYR A 116 0.72 21.81 -0.54
N PRO A 117 -0.21 22.51 0.15
CA PRO A 117 -0.01 22.92 1.52
C PRO A 117 0.03 21.69 2.45
N PRO A 118 0.73 21.76 3.61
CA PRO A 118 1.01 20.59 4.46
C PRO A 118 -0.22 19.73 4.81
N GLN A 119 -1.34 20.38 5.15
CA GLN A 119 -2.58 19.68 5.50
C GLN A 119 -3.14 18.90 4.30
N ARG A 120 -3.11 19.49 3.10
CA ARG A 120 -3.55 18.83 1.87
C ARG A 120 -2.58 17.74 1.44
N ALA A 121 -1.27 17.96 1.56
CA ALA A 121 -0.25 16.95 1.27
C ALA A 121 -0.47 15.69 2.14
N TYR A 122 -0.71 15.87 3.45
CA TYR A 122 -1.00 14.74 4.33
C TYR A 122 -2.31 14.02 4.00
N GLN A 123 -3.36 14.75 3.64
CA GLN A 123 -4.62 14.16 3.16
C GLN A 123 -4.40 13.34 1.89
N VAL A 124 -3.70 13.89 0.90
CA VAL A 124 -3.39 13.21 -0.35
C VAL A 124 -2.57 11.95 -0.08
N ALA A 125 -1.49 12.02 0.70
CA ALA A 125 -0.69 10.85 1.05
C ALA A 125 -1.50 9.76 1.76
N SER A 126 -2.43 10.16 2.64
CA SER A 126 -3.35 9.24 3.31
C SER A 126 -4.31 8.58 2.32
N TYR A 127 -4.87 9.32 1.36
CA TYR A 127 -5.73 8.76 0.31
C TYR A 127 -4.96 7.85 -0.64
N LEU A 128 -3.71 8.15 -0.97
CA LEU A 128 -2.85 7.27 -1.76
C LEU A 128 -2.61 5.94 -1.04
N LEU A 129 -2.31 5.97 0.27
CA LEU A 129 -2.16 4.74 1.06
C LEU A 129 -3.46 3.93 1.13
N ASN A 130 -4.59 4.59 1.37
CA ASN A 130 -5.89 3.94 1.42
C ASN A 130 -6.29 3.36 0.05
N GLY A 131 -6.03 4.09 -1.04
CA GLY A 131 -6.25 3.65 -2.41
C GLY A 131 -5.41 2.43 -2.76
N ALA A 132 -4.10 2.46 -2.45
CA ALA A 132 -3.22 1.31 -2.64
C ALA A 132 -3.69 0.08 -1.83
N THR A 133 -4.14 0.30 -0.59
CA THR A 133 -4.71 -0.76 0.23
C THR A 133 -5.97 -1.35 -0.40
N ALA A 134 -6.89 -0.51 -0.89
CA ALA A 134 -8.11 -0.94 -1.54
C ALA A 134 -7.84 -1.67 -2.86
N LEU A 135 -6.86 -1.21 -3.66
CA LEU A 135 -6.45 -1.89 -4.89
C LEU A 135 -6.02 -3.32 -4.63
N VAL A 136 -5.21 -3.55 -3.59
CA VAL A 136 -4.74 -4.89 -3.22
C VAL A 136 -5.86 -5.75 -2.61
N ALA A 137 -6.74 -5.16 -1.81
CA ALA A 137 -7.84 -5.89 -1.19
C ALA A 137 -8.90 -6.37 -2.19
N ASN A 138 -9.05 -5.67 -3.32
CA ASN A 138 -10.07 -5.93 -4.34
C ASN A 138 -9.44 -6.33 -5.69
N ASP A 139 -8.28 -6.97 -5.66
CA ASP A 139 -7.64 -7.40 -6.90
C ASP A 139 -8.51 -8.45 -7.65
N PRO A 140 -8.39 -8.54 -8.98
CA PRO A 140 -9.33 -9.29 -9.80
C PRO A 140 -9.11 -10.82 -9.75
N THR A 141 -8.12 -11.33 -9.02
CA THR A 141 -7.86 -12.78 -8.94
C THR A 141 -8.94 -13.52 -8.16
N GLY A 142 -9.65 -12.82 -7.28
CA GLY A 142 -10.70 -13.36 -6.44
C GLY A 142 -10.34 -13.34 -4.95
N PRO A 143 -11.16 -13.94 -4.08
CA PRO A 143 -10.93 -13.95 -2.64
C PRO A 143 -9.55 -14.55 -2.27
N PRO A 144 -8.85 -13.98 -1.27
CA PRO A 144 -7.56 -14.48 -0.84
C PRO A 144 -7.68 -15.89 -0.25
N GLY A 145 -6.67 -16.74 -0.49
CA GLY A 145 -6.57 -18.09 0.06
C GLY A 145 -7.27 -19.20 -0.74
N LEU A 146 -7.92 -18.86 -1.86
CA LEU A 146 -8.47 -19.85 -2.78
C LEU A 146 -7.38 -20.54 -3.60
N SER A 147 -7.60 -21.82 -3.94
CA SER A 147 -6.80 -22.49 -4.96
C SER A 147 -7.02 -21.85 -6.34
N GLU A 148 -6.12 -22.04 -7.30
CA GLU A 148 -6.29 -21.50 -8.66
C GLU A 148 -7.60 -21.96 -9.31
N GLN A 149 -7.99 -23.22 -9.08
CA GLN A 149 -9.24 -23.79 -9.58
C GLN A 149 -10.46 -23.11 -8.95
N ASP A 150 -10.46 -22.94 -7.62
CA ASP A 150 -11.58 -22.31 -6.90
C ASP A 150 -11.70 -20.83 -7.24
N ALA A 151 -10.56 -20.13 -7.39
CA ALA A 151 -10.52 -18.74 -7.84
C ALA A 151 -11.08 -18.61 -9.26
N GLY A 152 -10.71 -19.52 -10.17
CA GLY A 152 -11.28 -19.57 -11.52
C GLY A 152 -12.79 -19.83 -11.51
N GLN A 153 -13.26 -20.75 -10.66
CA GLN A 153 -14.69 -21.01 -10.52
C GLN A 153 -15.44 -19.80 -9.94
N TRP A 154 -14.87 -19.15 -8.91
CA TRP A 154 -15.43 -17.94 -8.33
C TRP A 154 -15.59 -16.84 -9.37
N ARG A 155 -14.56 -16.58 -10.19
CA ARG A 155 -14.63 -15.58 -11.27
C ARG A 155 -15.70 -15.92 -12.31
N ARG A 156 -15.81 -17.19 -12.71
CA ARG A 156 -16.87 -17.64 -13.63
C ARG A 156 -18.26 -17.42 -13.06
N THR A 157 -18.48 -17.82 -11.81
CA THR A 157 -19.77 -17.61 -11.13
C THR A 157 -20.10 -16.12 -11.05
N HIS A 158 -19.15 -15.28 -10.61
CA HIS A 158 -19.34 -13.84 -10.49
C HIS A 158 -19.71 -13.19 -11.84
N ARG A 159 -19.05 -13.59 -12.94
CA ARG A 159 -19.40 -13.15 -14.29
C ARG A 159 -20.83 -13.53 -14.67
N LEU A 160 -21.20 -14.80 -14.47
CA LEU A 160 -22.54 -15.28 -14.81
C LEU A 160 -23.63 -14.59 -13.99
N GLU A 161 -23.36 -14.31 -12.72
CA GLU A 161 -24.26 -13.52 -11.86
C GLU A 161 -24.53 -12.14 -12.48
N LEU A 162 -23.47 -11.41 -12.87
CA LEU A 162 -23.59 -10.10 -13.52
C LEU A 162 -24.34 -10.17 -14.86
N GLU A 163 -24.04 -11.15 -15.70
CA GLU A 163 -24.69 -11.33 -17.00
C GLU A 163 -26.16 -11.74 -16.88
N SER A 164 -26.54 -12.41 -15.78
CA SER A 164 -27.91 -12.87 -15.54
C SER A 164 -28.83 -11.80 -14.96
N LEU A 165 -28.30 -10.64 -14.57
CA LEU A 165 -29.11 -9.53 -14.05
C LEU A 165 -30.14 -9.04 -15.09
N PRO A 166 -31.31 -8.55 -14.66
CA PRO A 166 -32.29 -7.97 -15.59
C PRO A 166 -31.70 -6.82 -16.40
N PRO A 167 -31.50 -6.95 -17.73
CA PRO A 167 -30.78 -5.94 -18.52
C PRO A 167 -31.55 -4.62 -18.66
N GLY A 168 -32.87 -4.64 -18.47
CA GLY A 168 -33.69 -3.42 -18.39
C GLY A 168 -33.47 -2.60 -17.13
N GLU A 169 -32.95 -3.21 -16.05
CA GLU A 169 -32.71 -2.56 -14.76
C GLU A 169 -31.21 -2.30 -14.52
N PHE A 170 -30.33 -3.22 -14.95
CA PHE A 170 -28.89 -3.17 -14.71
C PHE A 170 -28.05 -3.24 -16.00
N PRO A 171 -28.32 -2.40 -17.02
CA PRO A 171 -27.67 -2.52 -18.33
C PRO A 171 -26.14 -2.43 -18.25
N CYS A 172 -25.60 -1.55 -17.40
CA CYS A 172 -24.14 -1.38 -17.27
C CYS A 172 -23.46 -2.56 -16.58
N LEU A 173 -24.11 -3.21 -15.61
CA LEU A 173 -23.51 -4.36 -14.90
C LEU A 173 -23.53 -5.61 -15.80
N VAL A 174 -24.60 -5.80 -16.56
CA VAL A 174 -24.67 -6.88 -17.56
C VAL A 174 -23.57 -6.69 -18.62
N GLU A 175 -23.41 -5.46 -19.13
CA GLU A 175 -22.36 -5.17 -20.11
C GLU A 175 -20.96 -5.36 -19.51
N TYR A 176 -20.73 -4.90 -18.27
CA TYR A 176 -19.47 -5.15 -17.57
C TYR A 176 -19.19 -6.65 -17.43
N GLY A 177 -20.19 -7.46 -17.05
CA GLY A 177 -20.08 -8.92 -16.97
C GLY A 177 -19.54 -9.52 -18.28
N ARG A 178 -20.05 -9.09 -19.43
CA ARG A 178 -19.61 -9.56 -20.75
C ARG A 178 -18.15 -9.22 -21.08
N THR A 179 -17.58 -8.19 -20.45
CA THR A 179 -16.17 -7.82 -20.63
C THR A 179 -15.22 -8.61 -19.75
N LEU A 180 -15.73 -9.36 -18.75
CA LEU A 180 -14.90 -10.12 -17.83
C LEU A 180 -14.27 -11.35 -18.52
N VAL A 181 -12.95 -11.33 -18.59
CA VAL A 181 -12.12 -12.43 -19.06
C VAL A 181 -11.92 -13.50 -17.98
N GLU A 182 -11.61 -14.74 -18.38
CA GLU A 182 -11.42 -15.86 -17.45
C GLU A 182 -10.14 -15.73 -16.61
N GLU A 183 -9.07 -15.24 -17.24
CA GLU A 183 -7.80 -14.91 -16.59
C GLU A 183 -7.62 -13.39 -16.58
N PRO A 184 -7.62 -12.73 -15.41
CA PRO A 184 -7.50 -11.29 -15.33
C PRO A 184 -6.06 -10.82 -15.57
N ASP A 185 -5.90 -9.67 -16.23
CA ASP A 185 -4.63 -8.96 -16.30
C ASP A 185 -4.36 -8.24 -14.98
N VAL A 186 -3.68 -8.94 -14.07
CA VAL A 186 -3.37 -8.44 -12.72
C VAL A 186 -2.38 -7.26 -12.76
N GLU A 187 -1.37 -7.32 -13.63
CA GLU A 187 -0.40 -6.22 -13.73
C GLU A 187 -1.03 -4.98 -14.37
N GLY A 188 -1.85 -5.16 -15.41
CA GLY A 188 -2.64 -4.08 -16.01
C GLY A 188 -3.60 -3.43 -15.01
N TYR A 189 -4.27 -4.23 -14.16
CA TYR A 189 -5.13 -3.72 -13.09
C TYR A 189 -4.37 -2.80 -12.12
N TYR A 190 -3.21 -3.23 -11.63
CA TYR A 190 -2.42 -2.41 -10.71
C TYR A 190 -1.82 -1.19 -11.40
N ALA A 191 -1.31 -1.32 -12.63
CA ALA A 191 -0.79 -0.20 -13.41
C ALA A 191 -1.87 0.88 -13.62
N PHE A 192 -3.07 0.47 -14.04
CA PHE A 192 -4.22 1.35 -14.22
C PHE A 192 -4.62 2.03 -12.90
N GLY A 193 -4.68 1.28 -11.79
CA GLY A 193 -4.98 1.84 -10.48
C GLY A 193 -3.96 2.89 -10.01
N VAL A 194 -2.67 2.65 -10.22
CA VAL A 194 -1.59 3.61 -9.93
C VAL A 194 -1.72 4.85 -10.81
N ASP A 195 -2.01 4.69 -12.09
CA ASP A 195 -2.19 5.83 -13.00
C ASP A 195 -3.42 6.67 -12.66
N LEU A 196 -4.53 6.05 -12.25
CA LEU A 196 -5.73 6.76 -11.79
C LEU A 196 -5.43 7.62 -10.56
N LEU A 197 -4.74 7.04 -9.57
CA LEU A 197 -4.35 7.74 -8.34
C LEU A 197 -3.37 8.88 -8.65
N MET A 198 -2.37 8.65 -9.50
CA MET A 198 -1.42 9.68 -9.92
C MET A 198 -2.08 10.80 -10.72
N ALA A 199 -2.98 10.49 -11.64
CA ALA A 199 -3.70 11.48 -12.44
C ALA A 199 -4.52 12.43 -11.56
N ALA A 200 -5.15 11.91 -10.49
CA ALA A 200 -5.87 12.74 -9.51
C ALA A 200 -4.92 13.71 -8.78
N VAL A 201 -3.74 13.24 -8.35
CA VAL A 201 -2.73 14.09 -7.71
C VAL A 201 -2.20 15.15 -8.67
N GLU A 202 -1.85 14.77 -9.89
CA GLU A 202 -1.33 15.70 -10.90
C GLU A 202 -2.36 16.77 -11.29
N THR A 203 -3.64 16.38 -11.44
CA THR A 203 -4.72 17.31 -11.80
C THR A 203 -5.09 18.26 -10.66
N MET A 204 -5.02 17.80 -9.41
CA MET A 204 -5.38 18.60 -8.24
C MET A 204 -4.18 19.39 -7.68
N ALA A 205 -2.98 19.20 -8.23
CA ALA A 205 -1.80 19.97 -7.84
C ALA A 205 -2.06 21.44 -8.12
N PRO A 206 -1.78 22.35 -7.17
CA PRO A 206 -1.91 23.78 -7.43
C PRO A 206 -1.07 24.17 -8.65
N ALA A 207 -1.68 24.86 -9.62
CA ALA A 207 -0.97 25.36 -10.79
C ALA A 207 0.28 26.14 -10.31
N GLY A 208 1.44 25.71 -10.81
CA GLY A 208 2.74 25.99 -10.20
C GLY A 208 2.93 27.42 -9.72
N GLN A 209 3.01 27.60 -8.41
CA GLN A 209 3.95 28.58 -7.88
C GLN A 209 5.29 27.85 -7.84
N GLY A 210 6.17 28.17 -8.79
CA GLY A 210 7.57 27.78 -8.71
C GLY A 210 8.18 28.16 -7.36
N PRO A 211 9.38 27.64 -7.02
CA PRO A 211 9.97 27.85 -5.70
C PRO A 211 9.90 29.32 -5.31
N ALA A 212 9.27 29.59 -4.15
CA ALA A 212 9.11 30.94 -3.63
C ALA A 212 10.47 31.65 -3.65
N ALA A 213 10.54 32.79 -4.34
CA ALA A 213 11.76 33.59 -4.39
C ALA A 213 12.23 33.89 -2.95
N PRO A 214 13.55 33.82 -2.67
CA PRO A 214 14.06 34.12 -1.35
C PRO A 214 13.63 35.53 -0.95
N ALA A 215 13.12 35.66 0.28
CA ALA A 215 12.70 36.94 0.84
C ALA A 215 13.84 37.96 0.70
N PRO A 216 13.55 39.22 0.28
CA PRO A 216 14.58 40.24 0.19
C PRO A 216 15.23 40.41 1.58
N PRO A 217 16.56 40.62 1.64
CA PRO A 217 17.22 40.87 2.91
C PRO A 217 16.56 42.06 3.56
N GLY A 218 16.02 41.85 4.76
CA GLY A 218 15.36 42.88 5.54
C GLY A 218 16.26 44.10 5.63
N SER A 219 15.80 45.23 5.10
CA SER A 219 16.44 46.52 5.28
C SER A 219 16.37 46.86 6.76
N GLY A 220 17.46 46.57 7.47
CA GLY A 220 17.70 47.06 8.82
C GLY A 220 17.81 48.58 8.77
N GLY A 221 16.94 49.23 9.54
CA GLY A 221 17.03 50.62 9.97
C GLY A 221 16.93 50.66 11.48
#